data_AF-A0A2G5CD35-F1
#
_entry.id   AF-A0A2G5CD35-F1
#
_cell.length_a   1.000
_cell.length_b   1.000
_cell.length_c   1.000
_cell.angle_alpha   90.00
_cell.angle_beta   90.00
_cell.angle_gamma   90.00
#
_symmetry.space_group_name_H-M   'P 1'
#
loop_
_entity.id
_entity.type
_entity.pdbx_description
1 polymer ?
#
loop_
_entity_poly.entity_id
_entity_poly.type
_entity_poly.pdbx_seq_one_letter_code
_entity_poly.pdbx_strand_id
1 'polypeptide(L)'
;MVEQLGVRVIEARILTGSHINDRVFIPRITLEPTDSETPFKMSHRQFPIRLAFAMTINKSQGQSVKIVGIDLQNPVFNHGQLYVALSRCTSLRRITVLLPSEEDETTTNVVYPEVLL
;
A
#
# COMPACT_ATOMS: atom_id res chain seq x y z
N MET A 1 4.08 -12.75 12.07
CA MET A 1 5.43 -13.00 11.53
C MET A 1 5.40 -14.30 10.77
N VAL A 2 5.88 -14.32 9.53
CA VAL A 2 5.97 -15.56 8.75
C VAL A 2 7.07 -16.44 9.35
N GLU A 3 6.76 -17.70 9.62
CA GLU A 3 7.71 -18.69 10.13
C GLU A 3 8.14 -19.65 9.03
N GLN A 4 7.21 -20.05 8.16
CA GLN A 4 7.50 -20.90 7.00
C GLN A 4 6.63 -20.55 5.79
N LEU A 5 7.25 -20.54 4.62
CA LEU A 5 6.58 -20.41 3.32
C LEU A 5 6.43 -21.80 2.69
N GLY A 6 5.22 -22.35 2.72
CA GLY A 6 4.87 -23.57 2.00
C GLY A 6 4.27 -23.30 0.62
N VAL A 7 4.20 -24.33 -0.22
CA VAL A 7 3.63 -24.23 -1.58
C VAL A 7 2.13 -23.86 -1.55
N ARG A 8 1.40 -24.45 -0.59
CA ARG A 8 -0.08 -24.32 -0.47
C ARG A 8 -0.53 -23.47 0.71
N VAL A 9 0.31 -23.32 1.73
CA VAL A 9 -0.01 -22.67 3.02
C VAL A 9 1.20 -21.89 3.50
N ILE A 10 0.96 -20.73 4.11
CA ILE A 10 1.96 -19.97 4.86
C ILE A 10 1.71 -20.18 6.35
N GLU A 11 2.74 -20.57 7.09
CA GLU A 11 2.71 -20.62 8.55
C GLU A 11 3.19 -19.28 9.10
N ALA A 12 2.39 -18.66 9.97
CA ALA A 12 2.71 -17.40 10.60
C ALA A 12 2.32 -17.40 12.07
N ARG A 13 3.05 -16.64 12.87
CA ARG A 13 2.76 -16.38 14.28
C ARG A 13 2.15 -15.00 14.48
N ILE A 14 1.10 -14.89 15.28
CA ILE A 14 0.48 -13.59 15.60
C ILE A 14 1.40 -12.79 16.52
N LEU A 15 1.67 -11.53 16.16
CA LEU A 15 2.61 -10.65 16.89
C LEU A 15 1.95 -9.75 17.93
N THR A 16 0.64 -9.54 17.86
CA THR A 16 -0.07 -8.53 18.64
C THR A 16 -1.52 -8.96 18.91
N GLY A 17 -2.13 -8.41 19.97
CA GLY A 17 -3.53 -8.67 20.31
C GLY A 17 -3.72 -9.84 21.28
N SER A 18 -4.97 -10.28 21.45
CA SER A 18 -5.35 -11.33 22.41
C SER A 18 -4.83 -12.72 22.06
N HIS A 19 -4.52 -12.97 20.79
CA HIS A 19 -4.03 -14.26 20.26
C HIS A 19 -2.52 -14.24 19.99
N ILE A 20 -1.76 -13.42 20.73
CA ILE A 20 -0.31 -13.31 20.53
C ILE A 20 0.37 -14.67 20.72
N ASN A 21 1.36 -14.97 19.88
CA ASN A 21 2.08 -16.24 19.79
C ASN A 21 1.31 -17.44 19.22
N ASP A 22 0.00 -17.32 18.97
CA ASP A 22 -0.74 -18.36 18.27
C ASP A 22 -0.20 -18.53 16.84
N ARG A 23 -0.12 -19.79 16.41
CA ARG A 23 0.22 -20.16 15.03
C ARG A 23 -1.03 -20.17 14.17
N VAL A 24 -0.93 -19.51 13.03
CA VAL A 24 -1.98 -19.43 12.02
C VAL A 24 -1.48 -19.91 10.68
N PHE A 25 -2.36 -20.55 9.94
CA PHE A 25 -2.11 -21.07 8.61
C PHE A 25 -2.92 -20.27 7.59
N ILE A 26 -2.24 -19.65 6.63
CA ILE A 26 -2.86 -18.82 5.60
C ILE A 26 -2.85 -19.61 4.28
N PRO A 27 -4.00 -20.16 3.83
CA PRO A 27 -4.09 -20.88 2.57
C PRO A 27 -4.22 -19.92 1.37
N ARG A 28 -3.98 -20.44 0.16
CA ARG A 28 -4.33 -19.74 -1.08
C ARG A 28 -5.84 -19.66 -1.25
N ILE A 29 -6.35 -18.49 -1.61
CA ILE A 29 -7.75 -18.25 -1.99
C ILE A 29 -7.87 -18.12 -3.51
N THR A 30 -9.02 -18.51 -4.04
CA THR A 30 -9.37 -18.27 -5.46
C THR A 30 -10.38 -17.13 -5.51
N LEU A 31 -10.06 -16.09 -6.28
CA LEU A 31 -10.94 -14.97 -6.56
C LEU A 31 -11.49 -15.11 -7.98
N GLU A 32 -12.80 -15.01 -8.12
CA GLU A 32 -13.52 -15.06 -9.39
C GLU A 32 -14.46 -13.85 -9.46
N PRO A 33 -14.51 -13.11 -10.58
CA PRO A 33 -15.50 -12.05 -10.77
C PRO A 33 -16.92 -12.64 -10.76
N THR A 34 -17.85 -11.92 -10.12
CA THR A 34 -19.27 -12.34 -10.05
C THR A 34 -19.97 -12.24 -11.41
N ASP A 35 -19.69 -11.16 -12.15
CA ASP A 35 -20.16 -10.94 -13.51
C ASP A 35 -18.96 -10.70 -14.42
N SER A 36 -18.92 -11.40 -15.55
CA SER A 36 -17.95 -11.13 -16.59
C SER A 36 -18.66 -11.04 -17.93
N GLU A 37 -18.68 -9.86 -18.54
CA GLU A 37 -19.05 -9.65 -19.95
C GLU A 37 -18.10 -10.37 -20.91
N THR A 38 -17.01 -10.95 -20.39
CA THR A 38 -16.04 -11.73 -21.15
C THR A 38 -16.54 -13.15 -21.42
N PRO A 39 -16.23 -13.75 -22.58
CA PRO A 39 -16.68 -15.09 -22.96
C PRO A 39 -16.01 -16.23 -22.17
N PHE A 40 -15.14 -15.91 -21.21
CA PHE A 40 -14.46 -16.87 -20.36
C PHE A 40 -14.45 -16.38 -18.91
N LYS A 41 -14.43 -17.34 -17.97
CA LYS A 41 -14.34 -17.07 -16.54
C LYS A 41 -12.88 -16.88 -16.15
N MET A 42 -12.55 -15.71 -15.61
CA MET A 42 -11.22 -15.45 -15.05
C MET A 42 -11.19 -15.88 -13.58
N SER A 43 -10.17 -16.62 -13.19
CA SER A 43 -9.92 -16.94 -11.79
C SER A 43 -8.47 -16.61 -11.41
N HIS A 44 -8.27 -16.08 -10.21
CA HIS A 44 -6.95 -15.78 -9.68
C HIS A 44 -6.74 -16.49 -8.34
N ARG A 45 -5.80 -17.43 -8.29
CA ARG A 45 -5.46 -18.17 -7.08
C ARG A 45 -4.15 -17.69 -6.45
N GLN A 46 -4.24 -17.04 -5.31
CA GLN A 46 -3.09 -16.44 -4.63
C GLN A 46 -3.21 -16.51 -3.10
N PHE A 47 -2.12 -16.31 -2.39
CA PHE A 47 -2.21 -16.05 -0.95
C PHE A 47 -2.84 -14.68 -0.71
N PRO A 48 -3.74 -14.53 0.28
CA PRO A 48 -4.38 -13.27 0.61
C PRO A 48 -3.45 -12.34 1.41
N ILE A 49 -2.22 -12.16 0.94
CA ILE A 49 -1.23 -11.28 1.58
C ILE A 49 -0.48 -10.46 0.52
N ARG A 50 0.03 -9.30 0.93
CA ARG A 50 0.92 -8.47 0.11
C ARG A 50 1.99 -7.88 1.01
N LEU A 51 3.21 -7.73 0.48
CA LEU A 51 4.24 -6.93 1.14
C LEU A 51 3.74 -5.48 1.29
N ALA A 52 3.85 -4.93 2.49
CA ALA A 52 3.27 -3.64 2.84
C ALA A 52 4.27 -2.67 3.50
N PHE A 53 5.57 -2.95 3.41
CA PHE A 53 6.60 -2.00 3.89
C PHE A 53 6.63 -0.75 3.02
N ALA A 54 6.67 -0.94 1.70
CA ALA A 54 6.41 0.10 0.71
C ALA A 54 5.03 -0.12 0.11
N MET A 55 4.27 0.96 -0.06
CA MET A 55 2.94 0.94 -0.65
C MET A 55 2.74 2.18 -1.51
N THR A 56 1.85 2.08 -2.49
CA THR A 56 1.50 3.24 -3.32
C THR A 56 0.71 4.26 -2.50
N ILE A 57 0.82 5.54 -2.89
CA ILE A 57 0.08 6.64 -2.26
C ILE A 57 -1.42 6.32 -2.17
N ASN A 58 -2.02 5.81 -3.26
CA ASN A 58 -3.42 5.43 -3.29
C ASN A 58 -3.78 4.32 -2.28
N LYS A 59 -2.89 3.34 -2.06
CA LYS A 59 -3.12 2.26 -1.08
C LYS A 59 -2.90 2.72 0.36
N SER A 60 -2.10 3.76 0.57
CA SER A 60 -1.91 4.38 1.89
C SER A 60 -3.12 5.21 2.34
N GLN A 61 -4.04 5.57 1.44
CA GLN A 61 -5.17 6.44 1.76
C GLN A 61 -6.00 5.91 2.92
N GLY A 62 -6.27 6.76 3.92
CA GLY A 62 -6.97 6.39 5.15
C GLY A 62 -6.11 5.73 6.23
N GLN A 63 -4.82 5.50 5.97
CA GLN A 63 -3.89 4.97 6.98
C GLN A 63 -3.19 6.11 7.73
N SER A 64 -2.91 5.86 9.01
CA SER A 64 -2.04 6.70 9.83
C SER A 64 -0.74 5.95 10.13
N VAL A 65 0.40 6.51 9.76
CA VAL A 65 1.72 5.92 9.98
C VAL A 65 2.56 6.81 10.90
N LYS A 66 3.35 6.17 11.77
CA LYS A 66 4.16 6.89 12.76
C LYS A 66 5.34 7.63 12.14
N ILE A 67 5.96 7.05 11.12
CA ILE A 67 7.11 7.56 10.37
C ILE A 67 6.91 7.14 8.91
N VAL A 68 7.24 8.00 7.95
CA VAL A 68 7.06 7.71 6.53
C VAL A 68 8.23 8.24 5.70
N GLY A 69 8.72 7.41 4.79
CA GLY A 69 9.52 7.84 3.64
C GLY A 69 8.61 7.94 2.42
N ILE A 70 8.65 9.07 1.72
CA ILE A 70 7.88 9.32 0.50
C ILE A 70 8.87 9.40 -0.65
N ASP A 71 8.79 8.43 -1.56
CA ASP A 71 9.59 8.41 -2.78
C ASP A 71 8.87 9.21 -3.88
N LEU A 72 9.47 10.34 -4.27
CA LEU A 72 9.03 11.25 -5.32
C LEU A 72 10.13 11.44 -6.37
N GLN A 73 11.01 10.45 -6.57
CA GLN A 73 11.94 10.47 -7.72
C GLN A 73 11.19 10.54 -9.07
N ASN A 74 9.93 10.11 -9.09
CA ASN A 74 8.99 10.41 -10.15
C ASN A 74 7.89 11.31 -9.58
N PRO A 75 7.55 12.44 -10.22
CA PRO A 75 6.50 13.34 -9.75
C PRO A 75 5.13 12.66 -9.64
N VAL A 76 4.28 13.16 -8.73
CA VAL A 76 2.88 12.73 -8.65
C VAL A 76 2.12 13.14 -9.91
N PHE A 77 1.11 12.36 -10.30
CA PHE A 77 0.41 12.54 -11.58
C PHE A 77 -1.09 12.87 -11.43
N ASN A 78 -1.65 12.79 -10.22
CA ASN A 78 -3.08 13.01 -10.01
C ASN A 78 -3.35 14.01 -8.87
N HIS A 79 -4.51 14.65 -8.95
CA HIS A 79 -4.99 15.60 -7.96
C HIS A 79 -4.99 15.01 -6.55
N GLY A 80 -4.47 15.78 -5.60
CA GLY A 80 -4.49 15.43 -4.18
C GLY A 80 -3.56 14.28 -3.79
N GLN A 81 -2.82 13.64 -4.71
CA GLN A 81 -1.90 12.55 -4.36
C GLN A 81 -0.79 12.99 -3.40
N LEU A 82 -0.17 14.15 -3.68
CA LEU A 82 0.88 14.68 -2.79
C LEU A 82 0.32 14.97 -1.39
N TYR A 83 -0.88 15.55 -1.32
CA TYR A 83 -1.59 15.75 -0.05
C TYR A 83 -1.89 14.43 0.66
N VAL A 84 -2.39 13.42 -0.06
CA VAL A 84 -2.63 12.08 0.47
C VAL A 84 -1.34 11.51 1.05
N ALA A 85 -0.19 11.63 0.37
CA ALA A 85 1.08 11.11 0.87
C ALA A 85 1.54 11.83 2.15
N LEU A 86 1.56 13.16 2.14
CA LEU A 86 2.03 13.97 3.27
C LEU A 86 1.11 13.87 4.50
N SER A 87 -0.20 13.70 4.29
CA SER A 87 -1.18 13.55 5.37
C SER A 87 -1.21 12.18 6.04
N ARG A 88 -0.33 11.23 5.67
CA ARG A 88 -0.23 9.92 6.36
C ARG A 88 0.50 10.00 7.69
N CYS A 89 1.31 11.03 7.90
CA CYS A 89 2.03 11.23 9.15
C CYS A 89 1.59 12.54 9.83
N THR A 90 1.52 12.53 11.15
CA THR A 90 1.04 13.67 11.94
C THR A 90 2.11 14.74 12.19
N SER A 91 3.39 14.40 12.02
CA SER A 91 4.51 15.31 12.31
C SER A 91 5.48 15.37 11.13
N LEU A 92 5.75 16.59 10.66
CA LEU A 92 6.71 16.84 9.58
C LEU A 92 8.11 16.28 9.87
N ARG A 93 8.55 16.28 11.14
CA ARG A 93 9.85 15.72 11.54
C ARG A 93 10.00 14.22 11.30
N ARG A 94 8.89 13.53 11.02
CA ARG A 94 8.82 12.08 10.78
C ARG A 94 8.50 11.75 9.33
N ILE A 95 8.54 12.76 8.46
CA ILE A 95 8.39 12.64 7.01
C ILE A 95 9.77 12.87 6.39
N THR A 96 10.20 11.92 5.58
CA THR A 96 11.38 12.09 4.73
C THR A 96 10.93 11.96 3.28
N VAL A 97 11.32 12.91 2.44
CA VAL A 97 10.97 12.90 1.01
C VAL A 97 12.24 12.64 0.22
N LEU A 98 12.21 11.65 -0.67
CA LEU A 98 13.25 11.40 -1.64
C LEU A 98 12.85 12.06 -2.96
N LEU A 99 13.69 12.95 -3.46
CA LEU A 99 13.48 13.71 -4.69
C LEU A 99 14.47 13.26 -5.78
N PRO A 100 14.24 13.62 -7.06
CA PRO A 100 15.18 13.35 -8.14
C PRO A 100 16.54 13.99 -7.85
N SER A 101 17.63 13.29 -8.16
CA SER A 101 19.00 13.76 -7.85
C SER A 101 19.54 14.80 -8.83
N GLU A 102 18.89 15.01 -9.98
CA GLU A 102 19.38 15.85 -11.08
C GLU A 102 18.52 17.11 -11.34
N GLU A 103 17.48 17.33 -10.52
CA GLU A 103 16.58 18.49 -10.64
C GLU A 103 16.67 19.39 -9.40
N ASP A 104 16.07 20.58 -9.46
CA ASP A 104 15.80 21.39 -8.26
C ASP A 104 15.10 20.51 -7.21
N GLU A 105 15.42 20.66 -5.92
CA GLU A 105 14.86 19.89 -4.78
C GLU A 105 13.34 20.19 -4.56
N THR A 106 12.54 20.02 -5.60
CA THR A 106 11.13 20.35 -5.69
C THR A 106 10.38 19.28 -6.46
N THR A 107 9.06 19.25 -6.30
CA THR A 107 8.17 18.35 -7.04
C THR A 107 6.94 19.13 -7.47
N THR A 108 6.32 18.75 -8.59
CA THR A 108 5.06 19.32 -9.03
C THR A 108 3.91 18.92 -8.10
N ASN A 109 3.09 19.88 -7.69
CA ASN A 109 1.82 19.62 -7.02
C ASN A 109 0.68 19.70 -8.04
N VAL A 110 0.04 18.57 -8.34
CA VAL A 110 -1.08 18.50 -9.29
C VAL A 110 -2.39 18.91 -8.58
N VAL A 111 -2.99 20.02 -9.02
CA VAL A 111 -4.24 20.56 -8.47
C VAL A 111 -5.25 20.80 -9.59
N TYR A 112 -6.47 20.29 -9.44
CA TYR A 112 -7.61 20.55 -10.33
C TYR A 112 -8.56 21.50 -9.59
N PRO A 113 -8.56 22.81 -9.92
CA PRO A 113 -9.37 23.81 -9.24
C PRO A 113 -10.87 23.52 -9.27
N GLU A 114 -11.34 22.81 -10.29
CA GLU A 114 -12.75 22.43 -10.49
C GLU A 114 -13.29 21.55 -9.35
N VAL A 115 -12.41 20.87 -8.62
CA VAL A 115 -12.76 19.97 -7.50
C VAL A 115 -12.81 20.71 -6.16
N LEU A 116 -12.35 21.96 -6.11
CA LEU A 116 -12.29 22.77 -4.89
C LEU A 116 -13.50 23.69 -4.70
N LEU A 117 -14.46 23.66 -5.64
CA LEU A 117 -15.65 24.51 -5.70
C LEU A 117 -16.88 23.84 -5.07
#